data_AF-A0A6A4VVR8-F1
#
_entry.id   AF-A0A6A4VVR8-F1
#
_cell.length_a   1.000
_cell.length_b   1.000
_cell.length_c   1.000
_cell.angle_alpha   90.00
_cell.angle_beta   90.00
_cell.angle_gamma   90.00
#
_symmetry.space_group_name_H-M   'P 1'
#
loop_
_entity.id
_entity.type
_entity.pdbx_description
1 polymer ?
#
loop_
_entity_poly.entity_id
_entity_poly.type
_entity_poly.pdbx_seq_one_letter_code
_entity_poly.pdbx_strand_id
1 'polypeptide(L)'
;MRLSAVERGCQLYPAFKKVAKAKAMCLPRSEAISVLPGEAKVELQPLLDHTAARLVQLQGPVLESLADAAPIHLTLYCKWGMDGSSGHSQYKQAGVRHDDQLFATTLVPLRLQTQRGVVVWNNATPSSTRFCRPVRLQLAKETKDLTERELQRVHSQISDLQPYRMPAAVIHYELTMSMVRARD
;
A
#
# COMPACT_ATOMS: atom_id res chain seq x y z
N MET A 1 26.45 13.73 3.32
CA MET A 1 26.09 14.04 1.92
C MET A 1 25.66 15.51 1.74
N ARG A 2 24.48 15.96 2.20
CA ARG A 2 24.02 17.35 1.97
C ARG A 2 24.99 18.42 2.49
N LEU A 3 25.42 18.34 3.76
CA LEU A 3 26.29 19.37 4.36
C LEU A 3 27.60 19.52 3.58
N SER A 4 28.25 18.40 3.26
CA SER A 4 29.46 18.38 2.43
C SER A 4 29.26 18.95 1.01
N ALA A 5 28.08 18.78 0.39
CA ALA A 5 27.78 19.41 -0.90
C ALA A 5 27.62 20.94 -0.77
N VAL A 6 26.97 21.40 0.30
CA VAL A 6 26.79 22.83 0.59
C VAL A 6 28.14 23.50 0.88
N GLU A 7 29.03 22.84 1.64
CA GLU A 7 30.40 23.31 1.89
C GLU A 7 31.21 23.52 0.60
N ARG A 8 30.90 22.74 -0.45
CA ARG A 8 31.50 22.86 -1.78
C ARG A 8 30.75 23.83 -2.71
N GLY A 9 29.79 24.60 -2.19
CA GLY A 9 28.98 25.55 -2.96
C GLY A 9 27.86 24.92 -3.79
N CYS A 10 27.59 23.61 -3.65
CA CYS A 10 26.58 22.89 -4.42
C CYS A 10 25.27 22.73 -3.64
N GLN A 11 24.19 23.39 -4.07
CA GLN A 11 22.85 23.29 -3.44
C GLN A 11 21.95 22.23 -4.09
N LEU A 12 22.46 21.01 -4.27
CA LEU A 12 21.72 19.95 -4.97
C LEU A 12 20.65 19.26 -4.13
N TYR A 13 20.89 19.07 -2.83
CA TYR A 13 20.02 18.23 -1.97
C TYR A 13 19.12 19.09 -1.07
N PRO A 14 17.82 18.79 -0.97
CA PRO A 14 16.92 19.49 -0.05
C PRO A 14 17.26 19.18 1.42
N ALA A 15 16.83 20.06 2.32
CA ALA A 15 17.05 19.87 3.75
C ALA A 15 16.22 18.66 4.22
N PHE A 16 16.71 17.93 5.23
CA PHE A 16 16.00 16.77 5.76
C PHE A 16 14.56 17.10 6.17
N LYS A 17 14.31 18.30 6.71
CA LYS A 17 12.96 18.80 7.03
C LYS A 17 12.00 18.78 5.84
N LYS A 18 12.48 19.13 4.63
CA LYS A 18 11.68 19.07 3.39
C LYS A 18 11.37 17.61 3.01
N VAL A 19 12.36 16.72 3.14
CA VAL A 19 12.19 15.28 2.90
C VAL A 19 11.21 14.67 3.90
N ALA A 20 11.31 15.00 5.19
CA ALA A 20 10.40 14.52 6.23
C ALA A 20 8.95 14.95 5.95
N LYS A 21 8.72 16.21 5.53
CA LYS A 21 7.39 16.67 5.10
C LYS A 21 6.89 15.88 3.89
N ALA A 22 7.75 15.63 2.91
CA ALA A 22 7.39 14.80 1.74
C ALA A 22 7.05 13.35 2.13
N LYS A 23 7.79 12.75 3.08
CA LYS A 23 7.51 11.40 3.59
C LYS A 23 6.16 11.33 4.30
N ALA A 24 5.81 12.33 5.11
CA ALA A 24 4.52 12.38 5.80
C ALA A 24 3.34 12.41 4.81
N MET A 25 3.48 13.11 3.68
CA MET A 25 2.45 13.15 2.62
C MET A 25 2.31 11.82 1.83
N CYS A 26 3.19 10.85 2.05
CA CYS A 26 3.17 9.54 1.42
C CYS A 26 2.61 8.43 2.34
N LEU A 27 2.15 8.81 3.53
CA LEU A 27 1.51 7.90 4.47
C LEU A 27 -0.01 8.08 4.43
N PRO A 28 -0.78 7.01 4.66
CA PRO A 28 -2.18 7.13 5.04
C PRO A 28 -2.33 8.01 6.29
N ARG A 29 -3.55 8.48 6.53
CA ARG A 29 -3.92 9.22 7.74
C ARG A 29 -3.52 8.45 9.01
N SER A 30 -3.01 9.15 10.01
CA SER A 30 -2.43 8.56 11.24
C SER A 30 -3.39 7.63 11.96
N GLU A 31 -4.68 7.96 11.94
CA GLU A 31 -5.74 7.24 12.66
C GLU A 31 -6.03 5.88 12.01
N ALA A 32 -5.62 5.68 10.76
CA ALA A 32 -5.75 4.41 10.07
C ALA A 32 -4.58 3.45 10.35
N ILE A 33 -3.54 3.91 11.05
CA ILE A 33 -2.32 3.14 11.32
C ILE A 33 -2.31 2.77 12.81
N SER A 34 -2.20 1.48 13.10
CA SER A 34 -2.05 0.96 14.46
C SER A 34 -0.72 0.24 14.58
N VAL A 35 0.08 0.62 15.57
CA VAL A 35 1.38 0.00 15.87
C VAL A 35 1.36 -0.49 17.31
N LEU A 36 1.55 -1.79 17.47
CA LEU A 36 1.65 -2.51 18.73
C LEU A 36 3.01 -3.23 18.78
N PRO A 37 3.47 -3.70 19.97
CA PRO A 37 4.79 -4.33 20.08
C PRO A 37 5.02 -5.49 19.09
N GLY A 38 4.02 -6.33 18.84
CA GLY A 38 4.13 -7.48 17.95
C GLY A 38 3.52 -7.28 16.55
N GLU A 39 2.95 -6.11 16.25
CA GLU A 39 2.34 -5.88 14.94
C GLU A 39 2.24 -4.41 14.53
N ALA A 40 2.25 -4.19 13.22
CA ALA A 40 1.85 -2.93 12.63
C ALA A 40 0.80 -3.20 11.55
N LYS A 41 -0.32 -2.48 11.57
CA LYS A 41 -1.40 -2.63 10.60
C LYS A 41 -1.93 -1.29 10.13
N VAL A 42 -2.44 -1.30 8.91
CA VAL A 42 -3.21 -0.21 8.34
C VAL A 42 -4.55 -0.75 7.86
N GLU A 43 -5.62 0.01 8.07
CA GLU A 43 -6.94 -0.35 7.57
C GLU A 43 -6.96 -0.34 6.03
N LEU A 44 -7.60 -1.35 5.43
CA LEU A 44 -7.54 -1.58 3.97
C LEU A 44 -8.12 -0.41 3.17
N GLN A 45 -9.28 0.12 3.56
CA GLN A 45 -9.93 1.24 2.88
C GLN A 45 -9.02 2.49 2.85
N PRO A 46 -8.53 3.03 3.99
CA PRO A 46 -7.58 4.15 3.96
C PRO A 46 -6.30 3.91 3.14
N LEU A 47 -5.78 2.69 3.10
CA LEU A 47 -4.61 2.36 2.28
C LEU A 47 -4.93 2.43 0.78
N LEU A 48 -6.07 1.89 0.37
CA LEU A 48 -6.56 1.94 -1.01
C LEU A 48 -6.88 3.37 -1.44
N ASP A 49 -7.60 4.13 -0.60
CA ASP A 49 -7.94 5.53 -0.86
C ASP A 49 -6.67 6.38 -1.05
N HIS A 50 -5.70 6.21 -0.16
CA HIS A 50 -4.41 6.89 -0.28
C HIS A 50 -3.69 6.50 -1.57
N THR A 51 -3.69 5.22 -1.92
CA THR A 51 -3.05 4.73 -3.14
C THR A 51 -3.74 5.29 -4.40
N ALA A 52 -5.07 5.27 -4.44
CA ALA A 52 -5.88 5.81 -5.52
C ALA A 52 -5.66 7.31 -5.68
N ALA A 53 -5.71 8.09 -4.60
CA ALA A 53 -5.45 9.54 -4.61
C ALA A 53 -4.08 9.86 -5.23
N ARG A 54 -3.04 9.09 -4.86
CA ARG A 54 -1.68 9.27 -5.41
C ARG A 54 -1.60 8.93 -6.90
N LEU A 55 -2.34 7.90 -7.36
CA LEU A 55 -2.40 7.54 -8.78
C LEU A 55 -3.17 8.59 -9.60
N VAL A 56 -4.30 9.08 -9.08
CA VAL A 56 -5.07 10.16 -9.69
C VAL A 56 -4.21 11.43 -9.82
N GLN A 57 -3.50 11.81 -8.75
CA GLN A 57 -2.57 12.94 -8.80
C GLN A 57 -1.46 12.75 -9.83
N LEU A 58 -0.90 11.53 -9.92
CA LEU A 58 0.14 11.21 -10.90
C LEU A 58 -0.37 11.27 -12.35
N GLN A 59 -1.64 10.92 -12.57
CA GLN A 59 -2.28 10.83 -13.89
C GLN A 59 -3.15 12.06 -14.22
N GLY A 60 -2.98 13.18 -13.50
CA GLY A 60 -3.73 14.42 -13.75
C GLY A 60 -3.85 14.79 -15.24
N PRO A 61 -2.74 14.85 -16.00
CA PRO A 61 -2.80 15.16 -17.43
C PRO A 61 -3.61 14.16 -18.28
N VAL A 62 -3.56 12.87 -17.94
CA VAL A 62 -4.34 11.84 -18.64
C VAL A 62 -5.82 11.98 -18.33
N LEU A 63 -6.16 12.24 -17.07
CA LEU A 63 -7.54 12.45 -16.64
C LEU A 63 -8.16 13.71 -17.25
N GLU A 64 -7.38 14.79 -17.38
CA GLU A 64 -7.81 16.02 -18.07
C GLU A 64 -8.15 15.76 -19.54
N SER A 65 -7.40 14.89 -20.22
CA SER A 65 -7.69 14.52 -21.62
C SER A 65 -8.94 13.64 -21.79
N LEU A 66 -9.44 13.05 -20.70
CA LEU A 66 -10.63 12.20 -20.69
C LEU A 66 -11.90 12.97 -20.23
N ALA A 67 -11.76 14.24 -19.87
CA ALA A 67 -12.75 15.02 -19.16
C ALA A 67 -13.81 15.67 -20.08
N ASP A 68 -14.71 14.87 -20.64
CA ASP A 68 -15.96 15.39 -21.23
C ASP A 68 -17.12 15.41 -20.21
N ALA A 69 -17.02 14.66 -19.09
CA ALA A 69 -17.98 14.69 -17.99
C ALA A 69 -17.34 14.18 -16.67
N ALA A 70 -17.01 15.08 -15.76
CA ALA A 70 -16.63 14.73 -14.39
C ALA A 70 -17.89 14.46 -13.52
N PRO A 71 -17.82 13.55 -12.53
CA PRO A 71 -16.65 12.77 -12.13
C PRO A 71 -16.44 11.52 -13.00
N ILE A 72 -15.19 11.22 -13.32
CA ILE A 72 -14.83 10.01 -14.08
C ILE A 72 -14.92 8.79 -13.15
N HIS A 73 -15.66 7.77 -13.57
CA HIS A 73 -15.73 6.50 -12.86
C HIS A 73 -14.56 5.59 -13.23
N LEU A 74 -13.78 5.21 -12.23
CA LEU A 74 -12.57 4.40 -12.36
C LEU A 74 -12.66 3.13 -11.51
N THR A 75 -11.98 2.08 -11.94
CA THR A 75 -11.75 0.87 -11.16
C THR A 75 -10.24 0.69 -10.96
N LEU A 76 -9.83 0.57 -9.70
CA LEU A 76 -8.47 0.23 -9.31
C LEU A 76 -8.41 -1.28 -9.02
N TYR A 77 -7.77 -2.00 -9.93
CA TYR A 77 -7.46 -3.42 -9.79
C TYR A 77 -6.20 -3.59 -8.95
N CYS A 78 -6.30 -4.42 -7.92
CA CYS A 78 -5.18 -4.78 -7.07
C CYS A 78 -5.08 -6.30 -6.93
N LYS A 79 -3.87 -6.80 -6.74
CA LYS A 79 -3.66 -8.14 -6.18
C LYS A 79 -3.20 -8.03 -4.74
N TRP A 80 -3.50 -9.04 -3.95
CA TRP A 80 -3.03 -9.11 -2.57
C TRP A 80 -2.68 -10.55 -2.19
N GLY A 81 -2.02 -10.68 -1.04
CA GLY A 81 -1.77 -11.98 -0.42
C GLY A 81 -0.95 -11.86 0.85
N MET A 82 -0.43 -12.99 1.29
CA MET A 82 0.26 -13.13 2.57
C MET A 82 1.41 -14.12 2.43
N ASP A 83 2.50 -13.87 3.15
CA ASP A 83 3.68 -14.73 3.17
C ASP A 83 4.36 -14.68 4.54
N GLY A 84 4.90 -15.80 4.97
CA GLY A 84 5.73 -15.93 6.16
C GLY A 84 7.23 -15.88 5.82
N SER A 85 8.00 -15.25 6.68
CA SER A 85 9.47 -15.25 6.63
C SER A 85 10.03 -15.55 8.02
N SER A 86 11.11 -16.33 8.07
CA SER A 86 11.74 -16.79 9.30
C SER A 86 13.25 -16.59 9.24
N GLY A 87 13.92 -16.71 10.40
CA GLY A 87 15.37 -16.55 10.49
C GLY A 87 15.82 -15.08 10.56
N HIS A 88 14.94 -14.17 10.97
CA HIS A 88 15.31 -12.79 11.24
C HIS A 88 16.13 -12.69 12.53
N SER A 89 16.97 -11.66 12.63
CA SER A 89 17.74 -11.39 13.85
C SER A 89 16.80 -10.97 14.99
N GLN A 90 16.94 -11.62 16.14
CA GLN A 90 16.15 -11.32 17.34
C GLN A 90 16.68 -10.05 18.02
N TYR A 91 15.75 -9.17 18.41
CA TYR A 91 16.06 -7.97 19.18
C TYR A 91 15.87 -8.18 20.69
N LYS A 92 15.22 -9.30 21.09
CA LYS A 92 14.76 -9.61 22.46
C LYS A 92 13.70 -8.61 22.94
N GLN A 93 12.78 -8.26 22.05
CA GLN A 93 11.75 -7.27 22.35
C GLN A 93 10.81 -7.78 23.45
N ALA A 94 10.68 -7.01 24.53
CA ALA A 94 9.82 -7.37 25.65
C ALA A 94 8.36 -7.57 25.20
N GLY A 95 7.78 -8.71 25.57
CA GLY A 95 6.38 -9.05 25.24
C GLY A 95 6.16 -9.64 23.84
N VAL A 96 7.20 -9.85 23.03
CA VAL A 96 7.11 -10.46 21.70
C VAL A 96 7.76 -11.84 21.70
N ARG A 97 7.01 -12.88 21.30
CA ARG A 97 7.46 -14.28 21.36
C ARG A 97 8.24 -14.75 20.13
N HIS A 98 8.00 -14.13 18.97
CA HIS A 98 8.53 -14.56 17.68
C HIS A 98 9.14 -13.36 16.93
N ASP A 99 10.04 -12.62 17.58
CA ASP A 99 10.70 -11.47 16.96
C ASP A 99 11.74 -11.87 15.88
N ASP A 100 11.94 -13.18 15.66
CA ASP A 100 12.68 -13.79 14.55
C ASP A 100 11.81 -14.14 13.33
N GLN A 101 10.48 -13.96 13.40
CA GLN A 101 9.54 -14.39 12.36
C GLN A 101 8.59 -13.28 11.98
N LEU A 102 8.37 -13.10 10.69
CA LEU A 102 7.49 -12.08 10.13
C LEU A 102 6.40 -12.76 9.30
N PHE A 103 5.16 -12.45 9.61
CA PHE A 103 4.02 -12.77 8.77
C PHE A 103 3.46 -11.47 8.18
N ALA A 104 3.53 -11.34 6.86
CA ALA A 104 3.20 -10.11 6.17
C ALA A 104 1.99 -10.29 5.25
N THR A 105 1.04 -9.37 5.35
CA THR A 105 -0.08 -9.22 4.42
C THR A 105 0.16 -7.99 3.58
N THR A 106 0.13 -8.15 2.26
CA THR A 106 0.54 -7.11 1.31
C THR A 106 -0.42 -7.00 0.14
N LEU A 107 -0.43 -5.82 -0.49
CA LEU A 107 -1.27 -5.47 -1.63
C LEU A 107 -0.45 -4.74 -2.69
N VAL A 108 -0.72 -5.02 -3.96
CA VAL A 108 -0.09 -4.38 -5.11
C VAL A 108 -1.17 -3.81 -6.04
N PRO A 109 -1.17 -2.49 -6.30
CA PRO A 109 -2.01 -1.93 -7.35
C PRO A 109 -1.48 -2.36 -8.73
N LEU A 110 -2.38 -2.84 -9.59
CA LEU A 110 -2.07 -3.37 -10.91
C LEU A 110 -2.47 -2.41 -12.03
N ARG A 111 -3.69 -1.89 -11.98
CA ARG A 111 -4.25 -1.09 -13.06
C ARG A 111 -5.34 -0.15 -12.56
N LEU A 112 -5.36 1.07 -13.06
CA LEU A 112 -6.46 2.02 -12.93
C LEU A 112 -7.10 2.19 -14.31
N GLN A 113 -8.40 1.92 -14.41
CA GLN A 113 -9.11 1.88 -15.69
C GLN A 113 -10.45 2.59 -15.57
N THR A 114 -10.91 3.23 -16.65
CA THR A 114 -12.30 3.72 -16.74
C THR A 114 -13.28 2.56 -16.90
N GLN A 115 -14.56 2.81 -16.61
CA GLN A 115 -15.64 1.85 -16.91
C GLN A 115 -15.72 1.45 -18.39
N ARG A 116 -15.22 2.29 -19.30
CA ARG A 116 -15.22 2.05 -20.76
C ARG A 116 -14.03 1.21 -21.24
N GLY A 117 -13.14 0.77 -20.35
CA GLY A 117 -11.97 -0.03 -20.74
C GLY A 117 -10.68 0.77 -20.90
N VAL A 118 -10.74 2.11 -20.92
CA VAL A 118 -9.55 2.95 -21.12
C VAL A 118 -8.63 2.88 -19.91
N VAL A 119 -7.38 2.48 -20.13
CA VAL A 119 -6.34 2.37 -19.09
C VAL A 119 -5.79 3.76 -18.78
N VAL A 120 -5.99 4.21 -17.54
CA VAL A 120 -5.45 5.49 -17.03
C VAL A 120 -4.04 5.28 -16.44
N TRP A 121 -3.83 4.14 -15.78
CA TRP A 121 -2.52 3.77 -15.26
C TRP A 121 -2.35 2.25 -15.26
N ASN A 122 -1.14 1.79 -15.53
CA ASN A 122 -0.79 0.38 -15.49
C ASN A 122 0.56 0.19 -14.78
N ASN A 123 0.62 -0.75 -13.86
CA ASN A 123 1.85 -1.10 -13.18
C ASN A 123 2.79 -1.85 -14.13
N ALA A 124 3.90 -1.22 -14.53
CA ALA A 124 4.89 -1.82 -15.42
C ALA A 124 5.70 -2.95 -14.76
N THR A 125 5.78 -2.99 -13.42
CA THR A 125 6.54 -4.01 -12.68
C THR A 125 5.72 -4.59 -11.53
N PRO A 126 4.65 -5.37 -11.83
CA PRO A 126 3.68 -5.83 -10.84
C PRO A 126 4.24 -6.84 -9.81
N SER A 127 5.44 -7.38 -10.03
CA SER A 127 6.15 -8.25 -9.07
C SER A 127 7.27 -7.52 -8.32
N SER A 128 7.45 -6.22 -8.55
CA SER A 128 8.45 -5.42 -7.82
C SER A 128 7.98 -5.11 -6.40
N THR A 129 8.90 -5.19 -5.45
CA THR A 129 8.69 -4.74 -4.06
C THR A 129 8.31 -3.26 -3.97
N ARG A 130 8.66 -2.45 -4.97
CA ARG A 130 8.36 -1.00 -5.02
C ARG A 130 6.87 -0.66 -4.97
N PHE A 131 6.03 -1.55 -5.47
CA PHE A 131 4.57 -1.39 -5.47
C PHE A 131 3.87 -2.28 -4.45
N CYS A 132 4.63 -3.08 -3.69
CA CYS A 132 4.12 -3.97 -2.65
C CYS A 132 3.86 -3.16 -1.38
N ARG A 133 2.60 -2.80 -1.16
CA ARG A 133 2.17 -2.02 -0.01
C ARG A 133 1.83 -2.94 1.17
N PRO A 134 2.43 -2.72 2.35
CA PRO A 134 2.09 -3.50 3.53
C PRO A 134 0.70 -3.12 4.04
N VAL A 135 -0.15 -4.12 4.27
CA VAL A 135 -1.44 -4.00 4.96
C VAL A 135 -1.26 -4.32 6.44
N ARG A 136 -0.54 -5.40 6.74
CA ARG A 136 -0.28 -5.84 8.11
C ARG A 136 1.07 -6.57 8.17
N LEU A 137 1.84 -6.28 9.21
CA LEU A 137 3.10 -6.92 9.55
C LEU A 137 2.98 -7.46 10.96
N GLN A 138 3.18 -8.76 11.16
CA GLN A 138 3.04 -9.43 12.45
C GLN A 138 4.33 -10.18 12.77
N LEU A 139 4.83 -9.99 13.99
CA LEU A 139 5.93 -10.79 14.54
C LEU A 139 5.38 -12.13 15.03
N ALA A 140 5.12 -13.02 14.09
CA ALA A 140 4.41 -14.27 14.31
C ALA A 140 4.87 -15.33 13.32
N LYS A 141 4.89 -16.59 13.78
CA LYS A 141 5.05 -17.75 12.92
C LYS A 141 3.83 -17.91 12.03
N GLU A 142 4.06 -18.18 10.75
CA GLU A 142 3.00 -18.56 9.83
C GLU A 142 2.43 -19.93 10.22
N THR A 143 1.15 -19.97 10.61
CA THR A 143 0.38 -21.17 10.94
C THR A 143 -0.93 -21.21 10.14
N LYS A 144 -1.53 -22.39 9.96
CA LYS A 144 -2.81 -22.52 9.24
C LYS A 144 -3.88 -21.60 9.86
N ASP A 145 -4.03 -21.64 11.18
CA ASP A 145 -4.99 -20.80 11.90
C ASP A 145 -4.72 -19.29 11.75
N LEU A 146 -3.45 -18.88 11.66
CA LEU A 146 -3.10 -17.47 11.42
C LEU A 146 -3.47 -17.06 9.99
N THR A 147 -3.13 -17.89 9.01
CA THR A 147 -3.46 -17.69 7.59
C THR A 147 -4.97 -17.60 7.39
N GLU A 148 -5.75 -18.52 7.96
CA GLU A 148 -7.21 -18.54 7.83
C GLU A 148 -7.88 -17.32 8.47
N ARG A 149 -7.44 -16.93 9.68
CA ARG A 149 -7.95 -15.73 10.35
C ARG A 149 -7.63 -14.46 9.56
N GLU A 150 -6.43 -14.36 9.02
CA GLU A 150 -6.03 -13.20 8.22
C GLU A 150 -6.78 -13.16 6.88
N LEU A 151 -7.00 -14.32 6.26
CA LEU A 151 -7.81 -14.47 5.06
C LEU A 151 -9.24 -13.97 5.28
N GLN A 152 -9.90 -14.45 6.34
CA GLN A 152 -11.24 -14.01 6.72
C GLN A 152 -11.27 -12.51 7.00
N ARG A 153 -10.31 -11.98 7.76
CA ARG A 153 -10.20 -10.56 8.09
C ARG A 153 -10.14 -9.69 6.83
N VAL A 154 -9.26 -10.03 5.88
CA VAL A 154 -9.12 -9.26 4.64
C VAL A 154 -10.35 -9.40 3.76
N HIS A 155 -10.95 -10.58 3.66
CA HIS A 155 -12.20 -10.76 2.92
C HIS A 155 -13.35 -9.92 3.48
N SER A 156 -13.54 -9.89 4.80
CA SER A 156 -14.52 -9.01 5.43
C SER A 156 -14.26 -7.55 5.08
N GLN A 157 -13.00 -7.09 5.19
CA GLN A 157 -12.64 -5.72 4.81
C GLN A 157 -12.88 -5.42 3.33
N ILE A 158 -12.68 -6.40 2.44
CA ILE A 158 -12.96 -6.26 1.00
C ILE A 158 -14.46 -6.11 0.74
N SER A 159 -15.30 -6.92 1.40
CA SER A 159 -16.75 -6.86 1.26
C SER A 159 -17.34 -5.53 1.74
N ASP A 160 -16.72 -4.91 2.73
CA ASP A 160 -17.16 -3.64 3.31
C ASP A 160 -16.62 -2.40 2.55
N LEU A 161 -15.77 -2.58 1.52
CA LEU A 161 -15.16 -1.48 0.80
C LEU A 161 -16.20 -0.57 0.15
N GLN A 162 -16.00 0.73 0.31
CA GLN A 162 -16.78 1.78 -0.30
C GLN A 162 -15.99 2.47 -1.41
N PRO A 163 -16.66 2.93 -2.49
CA PRO A 163 -15.99 3.71 -3.52
C PRO A 163 -15.41 5.00 -2.95
N TYR A 164 -14.19 5.34 -3.34
CA TYR A 164 -13.55 6.58 -2.95
C TYR A 164 -13.96 7.72 -3.87
N ARG A 165 -14.51 8.78 -3.28
CA ARG A 165 -15.09 9.91 -4.02
C ARG A 165 -14.18 11.13 -3.92
N MET A 166 -13.79 11.65 -5.07
CA MET A 166 -13.04 12.90 -5.23
C MET A 166 -13.80 13.80 -6.23
N PRO A 167 -13.57 15.12 -6.24
CA PRO A 167 -14.22 16.01 -7.21
C PRO A 167 -14.04 15.58 -8.67
N ALA A 168 -12.85 15.05 -9.02
CA ALA A 168 -12.52 14.66 -10.38
C ALA A 168 -12.89 13.20 -10.74
N ALA A 169 -13.04 12.32 -9.75
CA ALA A 169 -13.19 10.89 -9.99
C ALA A 169 -13.90 10.14 -8.85
N VAL A 170 -14.58 9.06 -9.21
CA VAL A 170 -15.10 8.05 -8.28
C VAL A 170 -14.35 6.75 -8.54
N ILE A 171 -13.64 6.22 -7.53
CA ILE A 171 -12.80 5.03 -7.66
C ILE A 171 -13.44 3.85 -6.95
N HIS A 172 -13.69 2.79 -7.70
CA HIS A 172 -14.08 1.47 -7.23
C HIS A 172 -12.85 0.57 -7.08
N TYR A 173 -12.95 -0.47 -6.25
CA TYR A 173 -11.84 -1.37 -5.96
C TYR A 173 -12.19 -2.80 -6.36
N GLU A 174 -11.26 -3.45 -7.05
CA GLU A 174 -11.33 -4.89 -7.32
C GLU A 174 -10.04 -5.54 -6.85
N LEU A 175 -10.17 -6.49 -5.92
CA LEU A 175 -9.04 -7.15 -5.27
C LEU A 175 -9.03 -8.64 -5.57
N THR A 176 -7.95 -9.14 -6.15
CA THR A 176 -7.75 -10.58 -6.40
C THR A 176 -6.66 -11.13 -5.49
N MET A 177 -6.94 -12.22 -4.80
CA MET A 177 -5.93 -12.93 -4.02
C MET A 177 -5.10 -13.80 -4.97
N SER A 178 -3.85 -13.43 -5.20
CA SER A 178 -2.96 -14.17 -6.11
C SER A 178 -1.50 -14.21 -5.64
N MET A 179 -1.17 -13.53 -4.53
CA MET A 179 0.18 -13.51 -3.95
C MET A 179 0.27 -14.55 -2.84
N VAL A 180 0.02 -15.81 -3.19
CA VAL A 180 0.08 -16.95 -2.26
C VAL A 180 0.89 -18.08 -2.88
N ARG A 181 1.62 -18.82 -2.04
CA ARG A 181 2.28 -20.06 -2.46
C ARG A 181 1.30 -21.22 -2.30
N ALA A 182 1.22 -22.07 -3.33
CA ALA A 182 0.66 -23.40 -3.13
C ALA A 182 1.55 -24.13 -2.12
N ARG A 183 0.92 -24.77 -1.13
CA ARG A 183 1.62 -25.65 -0.19
C ARG A 183 1.39 -27.08 -0.66
N ASP A 184 2.48 -27.76 -0.99
CA ASP A 184 2.50 -29.20 -1.24
C ASP A 184 2.24 -29.99 0.05
#